data_AF-A0A1D1XUC6-F1
#
_entry.id   AF-A0A1D1XUC6-F1
#
_cell.length_a   1.000
_cell.length_b   1.000
_cell.length_c   1.000
_cell.angle_alpha   90.00
_cell.angle_beta   90.00
_cell.angle_gamma   90.00
#
_symmetry.space_group_name_H-M   'P 1'
#
loop_
_entity.id
_entity.type
_entity.pdbx_description
1 polymer ?
#
loop_
_entity_poly.entity_id
_entity_poly.type
_entity_poly.pdbx_seq_one_letter_code
_entity_poly.pdbx_strand_id
1 'polypeptide(L)'
;ERERERGKGSGAPPQRVAAMASGAEQGSFSFPSSSGISRRPVNPAKPGQGAPRPPPRGRGGPLALHPDIDPPPPPPRPAFQLLAFVLILFFAALQFLPATHFRDPSDPLRKWIPFASVPSSSRLSSSGAQDETQSETTTASSAEIERINIVSWVDCLDLRVLAVFINSTLSSSRVPEKMHFHFIISENEDEKLSYYKLKVLFPDTNLDIIGQKEIKDKTKITVPVSSMVRDIVPFVIPKVYPSLNRFIYVSPNTIMKGTVEELLEIKLAPYAVAAVEDCSKSLGSYVNIDVLNAIQRTAAKPWVSEKPYDGNACAPDLNVLLIDAKRLDKYLMDAFLWWNKVLDKGTSSDGGTSLSIILTLYGKYLKLSSTWKFVSKSLQADEEIKVLSYDGEMRACLENENKQKESSFGDVWRHYLPQKSEVILGH
;
A
#
# COMPACT_ATOMS: atom_id res chain seq x y z
N GLU A 1 17.85 -15.15 80.62
CA GLU A 1 16.51 -14.56 80.87
C GLU A 1 15.91 -14.19 79.51
N ARG A 2 14.61 -14.36 79.21
CA ARG A 2 13.45 -13.50 79.57
C ARG A 2 13.68 -12.02 79.20
N GLU A 3 12.79 -11.30 78.50
CA GLU A 3 11.38 -11.61 78.15
C GLU A 3 10.88 -10.87 76.87
N ARG A 4 9.79 -11.38 76.25
CA ARG A 4 8.65 -10.74 75.51
C ARG A 4 8.84 -9.40 74.74
N GLU A 5 8.12 -9.08 73.65
CA GLU A 5 7.04 -9.68 72.81
C GLU A 5 7.08 -8.95 71.43
N ARG A 6 6.38 -9.23 70.31
CA ARG A 6 5.12 -9.93 69.92
C ARG A 6 5.37 -10.65 68.55
N GLY A 7 4.45 -11.20 67.73
CA GLY A 7 2.98 -11.18 67.62
C GLY A 7 2.51 -10.23 66.48
N LYS A 8 1.87 -10.66 65.38
CA LYS A 8 1.28 -11.96 64.98
C LYS A 8 1.60 -12.30 63.52
N GLY A 9 1.66 -13.59 63.19
CA GLY A 9 1.50 -14.10 61.81
C GLY A 9 0.38 -15.13 61.77
N SER A 10 -0.43 -15.15 60.71
CA SER A 10 -1.54 -16.09 60.51
C SER A 10 -1.51 -16.61 59.07
N GLY A 11 -1.39 -17.93 58.90
CA GLY A 11 -1.30 -18.56 57.58
C GLY A 11 -2.62 -19.20 57.15
N ALA A 12 -2.92 -19.13 55.86
CA ALA A 12 -4.02 -19.83 55.19
C ALA A 12 -3.56 -20.24 53.76
N PRO A 13 -4.18 -21.27 53.13
CA PRO A 13 -3.48 -22.08 52.11
C PRO A 13 -3.65 -21.61 50.66
N PRO A 14 -2.81 -22.09 49.72
CA PRO A 14 -2.99 -21.85 48.29
C PRO A 14 -4.23 -22.57 47.75
N GLN A 15 -5.12 -21.85 47.05
CA GLN A 15 -6.26 -22.45 46.38
C GLN A 15 -5.83 -23.12 45.06
N ARG A 16 -6.05 -24.44 44.98
CA ARG A 16 -6.20 -25.13 43.69
C ARG A 16 -7.65 -24.97 43.23
N VAL A 17 -7.83 -24.52 41.99
CA VAL A 17 -9.06 -24.69 41.20
C VAL A 17 -8.64 -25.52 39.99
N ALA A 18 -8.77 -26.85 40.07
CA ALA A 18 -9.98 -27.59 39.72
C ALA A 18 -10.27 -27.52 38.21
N ALA A 19 -9.59 -28.38 37.45
CA ALA A 19 -9.97 -28.68 36.08
C ALA A 19 -11.27 -29.51 36.08
N MET A 20 -12.32 -29.01 35.41
CA MET A 20 -13.48 -29.82 35.04
C MET A 20 -13.47 -30.04 33.53
N ALA A 21 -13.55 -31.31 33.12
CA ALA A 21 -13.78 -31.68 31.73
C ALA A 21 -15.28 -31.56 31.41
N SER A 22 -15.61 -31.16 30.18
CA SER A 22 -16.98 -31.21 29.65
C SER A 22 -16.97 -31.31 28.12
N GLY A 23 -18.01 -31.97 27.57
CA GLY A 23 -18.54 -31.68 26.23
C GLY A 23 -17.61 -31.87 25.03
N ALA A 24 -17.22 -33.11 24.72
CA ALA A 24 -16.73 -33.45 23.38
C ALA A 24 -17.93 -33.73 22.43
N GLU A 25 -18.66 -32.69 22.01
CA GLU A 25 -19.74 -32.83 21.02
C GLU A 25 -19.20 -32.80 19.58
N GLN A 26 -19.69 -33.74 18.77
CA GLN A 26 -19.24 -33.94 17.39
C GLN A 26 -20.03 -33.08 16.41
N GLY A 27 -19.65 -31.80 16.26
CA GLY A 27 -20.22 -30.87 15.29
C GLY A 27 -19.80 -31.19 13.84
N SER A 28 -20.52 -32.11 13.18
CA SER A 28 -20.25 -32.56 11.80
C SER A 28 -20.71 -31.57 10.72
N PHE A 29 -19.99 -30.44 10.60
CA PHE A 29 -20.27 -29.42 9.58
C PHE A 29 -20.04 -29.94 8.16
N SER A 30 -21.14 -30.32 7.52
CA SER A 30 -21.19 -30.80 6.14
C SER A 30 -21.13 -29.61 5.17
N PHE A 31 -20.14 -29.62 4.26
CA PHE A 31 -20.03 -28.59 3.21
C PHE A 31 -21.19 -28.71 2.19
N PRO A 32 -21.96 -27.64 1.93
CA PRO A 32 -22.95 -27.65 0.86
C PRO A 32 -22.26 -27.63 -0.51
N SER A 33 -22.28 -28.76 -1.22
CA SER A 33 -21.74 -28.89 -2.58
C SER A 33 -22.45 -27.96 -3.57
N SER A 34 -21.68 -27.20 -4.35
CA SER A 34 -22.22 -26.26 -5.35
C SER A 34 -22.74 -26.99 -6.60
N SER A 35 -24.06 -27.19 -6.64
CA SER A 35 -24.91 -27.07 -7.84
C SER A 35 -24.29 -27.49 -9.19
N GLY A 36 -23.86 -28.74 -9.29
CA GLY A 36 -23.41 -29.32 -10.56
C GLY A 36 -24.51 -29.33 -11.62
N ILE A 37 -24.16 -28.92 -12.86
CA ILE A 37 -25.12 -28.81 -13.98
C ILE A 37 -25.59 -30.21 -14.40
N SER A 38 -26.77 -30.62 -13.92
CA SER A 38 -27.37 -31.91 -14.25
C SER A 38 -27.88 -31.94 -15.70
N ARG A 39 -27.30 -32.82 -16.52
CA ARG A 39 -27.78 -33.08 -17.89
C ARG A 39 -29.00 -34.00 -17.83
N ARG A 40 -30.08 -33.64 -18.54
CA ARG A 40 -31.30 -34.47 -18.63
C ARG A 40 -30.97 -35.87 -19.18
N PRO A 41 -31.42 -36.97 -18.56
CA PRO A 41 -31.46 -38.27 -19.22
C PRO A 41 -32.58 -38.26 -20.28
N VAL A 42 -32.31 -38.86 -21.44
CA VAL A 42 -33.32 -39.17 -22.46
C VAL A 42 -33.66 -40.65 -22.32
N ASN A 43 -34.93 -40.97 -22.09
CA ASN A 43 -35.43 -42.35 -22.06
C ASN A 43 -36.25 -42.68 -23.31
N PRO A 44 -36.32 -43.96 -23.72
CA PRO A 44 -36.62 -44.33 -25.10
C PRO A 44 -38.11 -44.45 -25.43
N ALA A 45 -38.47 -44.09 -26.66
CA ALA A 45 -39.77 -44.42 -27.24
C ALA A 45 -39.81 -45.88 -27.74
N LYS A 46 -40.92 -46.60 -27.48
CA LYS A 46 -41.24 -47.91 -28.06
C LYS A 46 -42.43 -47.80 -29.04
N PRO A 47 -42.62 -48.77 -29.95
CA PRO A 47 -43.31 -48.50 -31.22
C PRO A 47 -44.79 -48.91 -31.28
N GLY A 48 -45.53 -48.15 -32.08
CA GLY A 48 -46.32 -48.69 -33.21
C GLY A 48 -47.70 -49.31 -32.95
N GLN A 49 -48.72 -48.74 -33.59
CA GLN A 49 -49.85 -49.47 -34.18
C GLN A 49 -50.50 -48.62 -35.29
N GLY A 50 -51.23 -49.25 -36.21
CA GLY A 50 -51.83 -48.60 -37.39
C GLY A 50 -53.02 -49.38 -37.96
N ALA A 51 -53.71 -48.78 -38.93
CA ALA A 51 -54.99 -49.22 -39.51
C ALA A 51 -54.97 -49.07 -41.06
N PRO A 52 -55.84 -49.74 -41.85
CA PRO A 52 -55.31 -50.57 -42.93
C PRO A 52 -55.78 -50.29 -44.39
N ARG A 53 -55.13 -51.02 -45.30
CA ARG A 53 -55.41 -51.29 -46.73
C ARG A 53 -56.73 -52.08 -46.95
N PRO A 54 -57.29 -52.32 -48.18
CA PRO A 54 -56.59 -52.60 -49.45
C PRO A 54 -57.20 -51.94 -50.75
N PRO A 55 -57.37 -52.58 -51.95
CA PRO A 55 -56.59 -52.28 -53.18
C PRO A 55 -57.53 -52.03 -54.42
N PRO A 56 -57.22 -52.31 -55.73
CA PRO A 56 -55.98 -52.74 -56.43
C PRO A 56 -55.68 -52.09 -57.83
N ARG A 57 -54.62 -52.63 -58.50
CA ARG A 57 -54.29 -52.65 -59.97
C ARG A 57 -53.45 -51.52 -60.60
N GLY A 58 -52.25 -51.90 -61.11
CA GLY A 58 -52.02 -51.85 -62.57
C GLY A 58 -50.74 -51.20 -63.14
N ARG A 59 -49.76 -52.05 -63.54
CA ARG A 59 -48.74 -51.88 -64.62
C ARG A 59 -47.76 -50.66 -64.60
N GLY A 60 -46.46 -50.98 -64.53
CA GLY A 60 -45.32 -50.11 -64.88
C GLY A 60 -44.00 -50.85 -64.66
N GLY A 61 -43.09 -50.84 -65.64
CA GLY A 61 -41.83 -51.64 -65.62
C GLY A 61 -40.62 -50.94 -64.97
N PRO A 62 -39.50 -51.66 -64.75
CA PRO A 62 -38.36 -51.16 -63.97
C PRO A 62 -37.35 -50.36 -64.80
N LEU A 63 -36.72 -49.38 -64.14
CA LEU A 63 -35.44 -48.79 -64.53
C LEU A 63 -34.46 -48.97 -63.36
N ALA A 64 -33.46 -49.83 -63.54
CA ALA A 64 -32.40 -50.02 -62.55
C ALA A 64 -31.31 -48.97 -62.76
N LEU A 65 -31.25 -47.97 -61.88
CA LEU A 65 -30.14 -47.02 -61.79
C LEU A 65 -29.20 -47.49 -60.69
N HIS A 66 -27.95 -47.81 -61.06
CA HIS A 66 -26.86 -47.98 -60.11
C HIS A 66 -26.55 -46.61 -59.49
N PRO A 67 -26.56 -46.46 -58.15
CA PRO A 67 -25.95 -45.30 -57.53
C PRO A 67 -24.44 -45.50 -57.52
N ASP A 68 -23.70 -44.71 -58.29
CA ASP A 68 -22.24 -44.63 -58.16
C ASP A 68 -21.90 -44.16 -56.76
N ILE A 69 -21.22 -45.02 -55.99
CA ILE A 69 -20.71 -44.68 -54.66
C ILE A 69 -19.28 -44.18 -54.86
N ASP A 70 -19.08 -42.88 -54.71
CA ASP A 70 -17.74 -42.29 -54.64
C ASP A 70 -16.90 -43.03 -53.60
N PRO A 71 -15.64 -43.41 -53.91
CA PRO A 71 -14.79 -44.11 -52.95
C PRO A 71 -14.53 -43.22 -51.73
N PRO A 72 -14.55 -43.77 -50.51
CA PRO A 72 -14.33 -42.97 -49.30
C PRO A 72 -12.95 -42.30 -49.36
N PRO A 73 -12.83 -41.04 -48.89
CA PRO A 73 -11.60 -40.27 -49.03
C PRO A 73 -10.43 -41.00 -48.37
N PRO A 74 -9.23 -41.00 -49.00
CA PRO A 74 -8.10 -41.77 -48.52
C PRO A 74 -7.69 -41.31 -47.12
N PRO A 75 -7.29 -42.24 -46.22
CA PRO A 75 -6.96 -41.91 -44.84
C PRO A 75 -5.83 -40.85 -44.80
N PRO A 76 -5.93 -39.83 -43.92
CA PRO A 76 -5.00 -38.72 -43.87
C PRO A 76 -3.59 -39.24 -43.59
N ARG A 77 -2.65 -38.98 -44.52
CA ARG A 77 -1.27 -39.48 -44.42
C ARG A 77 -0.64 -38.99 -43.11
N PRO A 78 0.08 -39.84 -42.36
CA PRO A 78 0.53 -39.52 -40.99
C PRO A 78 1.43 -38.28 -40.93
N ALA A 79 2.16 -37.96 -42.00
CA ALA A 79 2.93 -36.72 -42.12
C ALA A 79 2.07 -35.44 -41.99
N PHE A 80 0.83 -35.43 -42.50
CA PHE A 80 -0.07 -34.28 -42.34
C PHE A 80 -0.67 -34.20 -40.93
N GLN A 81 -0.89 -35.34 -40.27
CA GLN A 81 -1.29 -35.35 -38.86
C GLN A 81 -0.17 -34.82 -37.95
N LEU A 82 1.08 -35.21 -38.21
CA LEU A 82 2.26 -34.68 -37.53
C LEU A 82 2.41 -33.16 -37.78
N LEU A 83 2.27 -32.71 -39.03
CA LEU A 83 2.32 -31.29 -39.38
C LEU A 83 1.25 -30.49 -38.64
N ALA A 84 0.01 -30.99 -38.60
CA ALA A 84 -1.08 -30.35 -37.87
C ALA A 84 -0.81 -30.29 -36.35
N PHE A 85 -0.27 -31.35 -35.76
CA PHE A 85 0.09 -31.37 -34.34
C PHE A 85 1.22 -30.38 -34.01
N VAL A 86 2.25 -30.30 -34.85
CA VAL A 86 3.33 -29.30 -34.72
C VAL A 86 2.80 -27.88 -34.86
N LEU A 87 1.89 -27.62 -35.81
CA LEU A 87 1.22 -26.33 -35.96
C LEU A 87 0.38 -25.97 -34.73
N ILE A 88 -0.38 -26.92 -34.16
CA ILE A 88 -1.17 -26.70 -32.93
C ILE A 88 -0.24 -26.34 -31.75
N LEU A 89 0.87 -27.06 -31.56
CA LEU A 89 1.86 -26.71 -30.53
C LEU A 89 2.53 -25.35 -30.77
N PHE A 90 2.80 -25.00 -32.03
CA PHE A 90 3.33 -23.68 -32.40
C PHE A 90 2.33 -22.56 -32.11
N PHE A 91 1.05 -22.71 -32.48
CA PHE A 91 0.01 -21.73 -32.15
C PHE A 91 -0.28 -21.65 -30.65
N ALA A 92 -0.15 -22.73 -29.89
CA ALA A 92 -0.21 -22.70 -28.43
C ALA A 92 1.00 -21.95 -27.83
N ALA A 93 2.21 -22.18 -28.33
CA ALA A 93 3.41 -21.45 -27.91
C ALA A 93 3.31 -19.95 -28.19
N LEU A 94 2.71 -19.55 -29.33
CA LEU A 94 2.45 -18.14 -29.66
C LEU A 94 1.52 -17.43 -28.65
N GLN A 95 0.66 -18.15 -27.92
CA GLN A 95 -0.18 -17.55 -26.87
C GLN A 95 0.60 -17.17 -25.60
N PHE A 96 1.82 -17.67 -25.43
CA PHE A 96 2.72 -17.29 -24.33
C PHE A 96 3.65 -16.12 -24.67
N LEU A 97 3.59 -15.59 -25.90
CA LEU A 97 4.26 -14.32 -26.21
C LEU A 97 3.45 -13.15 -25.60
N PRO A 98 4.10 -12.17 -24.95
CA PRO A 98 3.39 -11.02 -24.41
C PRO A 98 2.75 -10.21 -25.56
N ALA A 99 1.52 -9.76 -25.35
CA ALA A 99 0.83 -8.93 -26.31
C ALA A 99 1.64 -7.65 -26.58
N THR A 100 1.95 -7.37 -27.85
CA THR A 100 2.73 -6.19 -28.27
C THR A 100 1.85 -5.00 -28.63
N HIS A 101 0.56 -5.22 -28.84
CA HIS A 101 -0.43 -4.22 -29.22
C HIS A 101 -1.74 -4.44 -28.46
N PHE A 102 -2.49 -3.36 -28.22
CA PHE A 102 -3.88 -3.39 -27.79
C PHE A 102 -4.81 -2.78 -28.86
N ARG A 103 -6.11 -2.77 -28.57
CA ARG A 103 -7.14 -2.05 -29.33
C ARG A 103 -7.92 -1.17 -28.38
N ASP A 104 -8.19 0.06 -28.81
CA ASP A 104 -9.18 0.91 -28.14
C ASP A 104 -10.59 0.33 -28.39
N PRO A 105 -11.42 0.10 -27.35
CA PRO A 105 -12.83 -0.28 -27.52
C PRO A 105 -13.66 0.72 -28.33
N SER A 106 -13.18 1.96 -28.44
CA SER A 106 -13.87 3.12 -29.02
C SER A 106 -13.53 3.37 -30.49
N ASP A 107 -12.51 2.72 -31.07
CA ASP A 107 -12.10 2.94 -32.47
C ASP A 107 -12.93 2.10 -33.46
N PRO A 108 -13.83 2.71 -34.27
CA PRO A 108 -14.60 1.98 -35.27
C PRO A 108 -13.73 1.42 -36.41
N LEU A 109 -12.49 1.93 -36.61
CA LEU A 109 -11.55 1.46 -37.63
C LEU A 109 -10.63 0.33 -37.13
N ARG A 110 -10.73 -0.06 -35.85
CA ARG A 110 -10.06 -1.22 -35.22
C ARG A 110 -8.54 -1.28 -35.41
N LYS A 111 -7.88 -0.12 -35.41
CA LYS A 111 -6.41 -0.02 -35.50
C LYS A 111 -5.74 -0.69 -34.30
N TRP A 112 -4.56 -1.26 -34.54
CA TRP A 112 -3.72 -1.84 -33.49
C TRP A 112 -2.80 -0.76 -32.94
N ILE A 113 -2.78 -0.59 -31.61
CA ILE A 113 -1.95 0.40 -30.93
C ILE A 113 -0.79 -0.32 -30.23
N PRO A 114 0.47 -0.12 -30.63
CA PRO A 114 1.63 -0.68 -29.92
C PRO A 114 1.70 -0.16 -28.47
N PHE A 115 2.02 -1.03 -27.51
CA PHE A 115 2.18 -0.61 -26.11
C PHE A 115 3.33 0.39 -25.89
N ALA A 116 4.28 0.47 -26.82
CA ALA A 116 5.41 1.40 -26.77
C ALA A 116 5.12 2.79 -27.39
N SER A 117 3.92 3.04 -27.96
CA SER A 117 3.64 4.25 -28.74
C SER A 117 2.39 5.00 -28.26
N VAL A 118 2.35 5.34 -26.97
CA VAL A 118 1.34 6.27 -26.40
C VAL A 118 2.00 7.56 -25.87
N PRO A 119 2.50 8.44 -26.76
CA PRO A 119 2.67 9.85 -26.43
C PRO A 119 1.31 10.56 -26.58
N SER A 120 0.57 10.70 -25.48
CA SER A 120 -0.78 11.31 -25.46
C SER A 120 -0.74 12.79 -25.82
N SER A 121 -0.84 13.04 -27.12
CA SER A 121 -0.54 14.32 -27.75
C SER A 121 -1.54 15.42 -27.42
N SER A 122 -1.03 16.63 -27.16
CA SER A 122 -1.73 17.85 -27.59
C SER A 122 -0.74 18.83 -28.24
N ARG A 123 -0.84 18.96 -29.57
CA ARG A 123 -0.30 20.08 -30.33
C ARG A 123 -1.31 20.46 -31.40
N LEU A 124 -1.95 21.62 -31.25
CA LEU A 124 -2.59 22.25 -32.39
C LEU A 124 -1.53 22.85 -33.31
N SER A 125 -1.73 22.63 -34.60
CA SER A 125 -1.22 23.37 -35.75
C SER A 125 -0.40 24.66 -35.49
N SER A 126 0.85 24.64 -35.91
CA SER A 126 1.42 25.73 -36.72
C SER A 126 2.30 25.13 -37.81
N SER A 127 2.45 25.84 -38.93
CA SER A 127 3.13 25.36 -40.14
C SER A 127 4.22 26.33 -40.56
N GLY A 128 5.37 25.83 -40.99
CA GLY A 128 6.25 26.58 -41.89
C GLY A 128 7.75 26.39 -41.68
N ALA A 129 8.44 26.20 -42.81
CA ALA A 129 9.88 26.34 -43.05
C ALA A 129 10.85 25.36 -42.37
N GLN A 130 11.97 25.16 -43.07
CA GLN A 130 13.14 24.40 -42.67
C GLN A 130 14.24 25.38 -42.24
N ASP A 131 15.18 24.94 -41.41
CA ASP A 131 16.56 24.77 -41.86
C ASP A 131 17.37 23.93 -40.85
N GLU A 132 18.45 23.32 -41.34
CA GLU A 132 19.36 22.50 -40.54
C GLU A 132 20.52 23.34 -39.99
N THR A 133 20.94 23.12 -38.74
CA THR A 133 22.37 23.00 -38.34
C THR A 133 22.53 22.64 -36.84
N GLN A 134 23.12 21.47 -36.61
CA GLN A 134 24.01 21.04 -35.51
C GLN A 134 23.85 21.63 -34.09
N SER A 135 23.38 20.74 -33.19
CA SER A 135 23.90 20.47 -31.83
C SER A 135 24.68 21.53 -31.05
N GLU A 136 24.05 22.07 -30.00
CA GLU A 136 24.69 22.15 -28.69
C GLU A 136 23.65 21.91 -27.57
N THR A 137 23.91 20.96 -26.68
CA THR A 137 22.84 20.27 -25.92
C THR A 137 22.47 20.94 -24.60
N THR A 138 21.87 22.13 -24.65
CA THR A 138 21.19 22.71 -23.48
C THR A 138 19.90 21.94 -23.16
N THR A 139 19.97 21.05 -22.17
CA THR A 139 18.81 20.30 -21.62
C THR A 139 17.89 21.21 -20.78
N ALA A 140 17.24 22.16 -21.46
CA ALA A 140 16.20 22.99 -20.87
C ALA A 140 14.98 22.15 -20.44
N SER A 141 14.37 22.52 -19.32
CA SER A 141 13.27 21.80 -18.69
C SER A 141 11.98 21.88 -19.50
N SER A 142 11.50 20.72 -19.95
CA SER A 142 10.08 20.48 -20.29
C SER A 142 9.63 19.23 -19.53
N ALA A 143 9.57 19.32 -18.20
CA ALA A 143 9.14 18.21 -17.36
C ALA A 143 7.68 17.88 -17.64
N GLU A 144 7.42 16.67 -18.15
CA GLU A 144 6.11 16.06 -17.99
C GLU A 144 5.75 15.99 -16.50
N ILE A 145 4.45 16.03 -16.24
CA ILE A 145 3.91 16.32 -14.92
C ILE A 145 4.08 15.10 -13.99
N GLU A 146 5.16 15.12 -13.19
CA GLU A 146 5.48 14.07 -12.22
C GLU A 146 4.38 13.98 -11.14
N ARG A 147 3.76 12.80 -11.01
CA ARG A 147 2.70 12.51 -10.04
C ARG A 147 3.24 12.62 -8.61
N ILE A 148 2.66 13.53 -7.82
CA ILE A 148 3.07 13.82 -6.45
C ILE A 148 2.44 12.78 -5.51
N ASN A 149 3.16 11.69 -5.25
CA ASN A 149 2.71 10.64 -4.32
C ASN A 149 2.95 11.07 -2.87
N ILE A 150 1.87 11.15 -2.10
CA ILE A 150 1.84 11.49 -0.67
C ILE A 150 1.30 10.27 0.07
N VAL A 151 2.01 9.77 1.09
CA VAL A 151 1.69 8.50 1.73
C VAL A 151 1.60 8.67 3.25
N SER A 152 0.55 8.13 3.86
CA SER A 152 0.32 8.23 5.31
C SER A 152 -0.14 6.90 5.89
N TRP A 153 0.44 6.52 7.04
CA TRP A 153 0.03 5.34 7.81
C TRP A 153 -0.90 5.75 8.95
N VAL A 154 -2.07 5.12 8.99
CA VAL A 154 -3.20 5.49 9.85
C VAL A 154 -3.52 4.31 10.76
N ASP A 155 -3.02 4.34 12.00
CA ASP A 155 -3.30 3.32 13.02
C ASP A 155 -4.76 3.37 13.50
N CYS A 156 -5.35 4.57 13.54
CA CYS A 156 -6.69 4.84 14.06
C CYS A 156 -7.37 5.80 13.10
N LEU A 157 -8.48 5.36 12.50
CA LEU A 157 -9.12 6.16 11.45
C LEU A 157 -10.00 7.26 12.05
N ASP A 158 -9.64 8.50 11.76
CA ASP A 158 -10.49 9.68 11.93
C ASP A 158 -10.51 10.43 10.58
N LEU A 159 -11.60 10.25 9.83
CA LEU A 159 -11.72 10.82 8.49
C LEU A 159 -11.69 12.35 8.48
N ARG A 160 -12.01 13.01 9.62
CA ARG A 160 -11.93 14.47 9.77
C ARG A 160 -10.49 14.94 9.72
N VAL A 161 -9.59 14.21 10.39
CA VAL A 161 -8.15 14.45 10.38
C VAL A 161 -7.60 14.28 8.97
N LEU A 162 -7.96 13.18 8.28
CA LEU A 162 -7.52 12.94 6.90
C LEU A 162 -8.06 14.02 5.93
N ALA A 163 -9.31 14.45 6.08
CA ALA A 163 -9.90 15.51 5.25
C ALA A 163 -9.22 16.87 5.46
N VAL A 164 -8.85 17.21 6.70
CA VAL A 164 -8.06 18.41 7.02
C VAL A 164 -6.66 18.32 6.42
N PHE A 165 -6.01 17.16 6.50
CA PHE A 165 -4.69 16.94 5.89
C PHE A 165 -4.74 17.05 4.36
N ILE A 166 -5.71 16.40 3.71
CA ILE A 166 -5.94 16.51 2.26
C ILE A 166 -6.18 17.98 1.88
N ASN A 167 -7.15 18.65 2.50
CA ASN A 167 -7.55 19.99 2.08
C ASN A 167 -6.46 21.04 2.37
N SER A 168 -5.75 20.95 3.50
CA SER A 168 -4.61 21.84 3.78
C SER A 168 -3.48 21.66 2.75
N THR A 169 -3.16 20.41 2.40
CA THR A 169 -2.14 20.08 1.39
C THR A 169 -2.54 20.52 -0.02
N LEU A 170 -3.82 20.35 -0.41
CA LEU A 170 -4.34 20.87 -1.68
C LEU A 170 -4.33 22.41 -1.71
N SER A 171 -4.67 23.05 -0.58
CA SER A 171 -4.75 24.52 -0.46
C SER A 171 -3.38 25.20 -0.42
N SER A 172 -2.32 24.49 0.03
CA SER A 172 -0.93 24.97 -0.03
C SER A 172 -0.22 24.63 -1.35
N SER A 173 -0.85 23.85 -2.23
CA SER A 173 -0.27 23.44 -3.52
C SER A 173 -0.39 24.53 -4.59
N ARG A 174 0.59 24.58 -5.48
CA ARG A 174 0.50 25.30 -6.76
C ARG A 174 -0.15 24.46 -7.86
N VAL A 175 -0.21 23.14 -7.68
CA VAL A 175 -0.57 22.12 -8.69
C VAL A 175 -1.33 20.93 -8.05
N PRO A 176 -2.49 21.18 -7.39
CA PRO A 176 -3.23 20.18 -6.62
C PRO A 176 -3.72 18.99 -7.47
N GLU A 177 -3.92 19.17 -8.78
CA GLU A 177 -4.36 18.13 -9.72
C GLU A 177 -3.37 16.96 -9.85
N LYS A 178 -2.10 17.17 -9.48
CA LYS A 178 -1.02 16.19 -9.54
C LYS A 178 -0.89 15.35 -8.28
N MET A 179 -1.58 15.75 -7.21
CA MET A 179 -1.47 15.12 -5.91
C MET A 179 -2.20 13.78 -5.92
N HIS A 180 -1.54 12.77 -5.36
CA HIS A 180 -2.08 11.44 -5.18
C HIS A 180 -1.82 10.96 -3.75
N PHE A 181 -2.87 10.91 -2.95
CA PHE A 181 -2.82 10.52 -1.55
C PHE A 181 -3.02 9.00 -1.41
N HIS A 182 -2.15 8.36 -0.62
CA HIS A 182 -2.19 6.93 -0.32
C HIS A 182 -2.36 6.76 1.19
N PHE A 183 -3.57 6.44 1.65
CA PHE A 183 -3.85 6.23 3.07
C PHE A 183 -3.88 4.75 3.40
N ILE A 184 -2.94 4.34 4.25
CA ILE A 184 -2.81 2.97 4.72
C ILE A 184 -3.54 2.85 6.06
N ILE A 185 -4.73 2.25 6.07
CA ILE A 185 -5.64 2.24 7.23
C ILE A 185 -5.65 0.90 7.97
N SER A 186 -5.95 0.93 9.27
CA SER A 186 -6.06 -0.26 10.11
C SER A 186 -7.08 -1.29 9.60
N GLU A 187 -6.82 -2.58 9.85
CA GLU A 187 -7.57 -3.72 9.30
C GLU A 187 -9.03 -3.82 9.80
N ASN A 188 -9.36 -3.08 10.85
CA ASN A 188 -10.69 -3.03 11.46
C ASN A 188 -11.61 -1.98 10.80
N GLU A 189 -11.11 -1.19 9.85
CA GLU A 189 -11.79 -0.03 9.25
C GLU A 189 -12.20 -0.32 7.80
N ASP A 190 -13.38 0.15 7.38
CA ASP A 190 -13.90 -0.12 6.03
C ASP A 190 -13.23 0.80 4.98
N GLU A 191 -12.26 0.24 4.24
CA GLU A 191 -11.54 0.89 3.14
C GLU A 191 -12.48 1.56 2.12
N LYS A 192 -13.58 0.89 1.77
CA LYS A 192 -14.49 1.28 0.70
C LYS A 192 -15.43 2.40 1.14
N LEU A 193 -15.98 2.30 2.36
CA LEU A 193 -16.77 3.37 2.98
C LEU A 193 -15.90 4.63 3.19
N SER A 194 -14.66 4.45 3.64
CA SER A 194 -13.69 5.52 3.85
C SER A 194 -13.34 6.24 2.56
N TYR A 195 -13.05 5.49 1.49
CA TYR A 195 -12.82 6.02 0.15
C TYR A 195 -14.01 6.86 -0.34
N TYR A 196 -15.25 6.34 -0.25
CA TYR A 196 -16.42 7.09 -0.71
C TYR A 196 -16.72 8.33 0.14
N LYS A 197 -16.59 8.26 1.47
CA LYS A 197 -16.77 9.42 2.36
C LYS A 197 -15.80 10.57 2.00
N LEU A 198 -14.52 10.24 1.74
CA LEU A 198 -13.53 11.23 1.31
C LEU A 198 -13.79 11.72 -0.12
N LYS A 199 -14.15 10.83 -1.06
CA LYS A 199 -14.51 11.21 -2.44
C LYS A 199 -15.76 12.09 -2.57
N VAL A 200 -16.68 12.06 -1.61
CA VAL A 200 -17.82 13.01 -1.57
C VAL A 200 -17.36 14.45 -1.26
N LEU A 201 -16.25 14.62 -0.54
CA LEU A 201 -15.65 15.94 -0.29
C LEU A 201 -14.60 16.33 -1.34
N PHE A 202 -13.86 15.35 -1.85
CA PHE A 202 -12.71 15.53 -2.73
C PHE A 202 -12.88 14.69 -4.02
N PRO A 203 -13.88 14.99 -4.87
CA PRO A 203 -14.22 14.16 -6.03
C PRO A 203 -13.07 14.05 -7.03
N ASP A 204 -12.38 15.16 -7.32
CA ASP A 204 -11.34 15.25 -8.34
C ASP A 204 -9.93 14.87 -7.82
N THR A 205 -9.74 14.78 -6.50
CA THR A 205 -8.46 14.45 -5.88
C THR A 205 -8.11 12.97 -6.05
N ASN A 206 -6.89 12.66 -6.51
CA ASN A 206 -6.46 11.27 -6.64
C ASN A 206 -6.17 10.66 -5.25
N LEU A 207 -6.78 9.52 -4.97
CA LEU A 207 -6.90 8.96 -3.62
C LEU A 207 -6.94 7.43 -3.69
N ASP A 208 -5.98 6.75 -3.07
CA ASP A 208 -6.01 5.32 -2.80
C ASP A 208 -6.15 5.08 -1.28
N ILE A 209 -7.09 4.23 -0.87
CA ILE A 209 -7.25 3.74 0.51
C ILE A 209 -6.86 2.26 0.51
N ILE A 210 -6.00 1.83 1.44
CA ILE A 210 -5.40 0.49 1.43
C ILE A 210 -5.31 -0.07 2.85
N GLY A 211 -5.71 -1.32 3.08
CA GLY A 211 -5.58 -1.96 4.38
C GLY A 211 -4.14 -2.31 4.77
N GLN A 212 -3.76 -2.01 6.01
CA GLN A 212 -2.46 -2.40 6.61
C GLN A 212 -2.11 -3.88 6.42
N LYS A 213 -3.12 -4.75 6.30
CA LYS A 213 -2.96 -6.19 6.10
C LYS A 213 -2.06 -6.55 4.93
N GLU A 214 -2.26 -5.89 3.77
CA GLU A 214 -1.48 -6.17 2.56
C GLU A 214 0.02 -5.97 2.81
N ILE A 215 0.37 -4.95 3.60
CA ILE A 215 1.75 -4.64 3.98
C ILE A 215 2.26 -5.68 4.99
N LYS A 216 1.50 -6.03 6.03
CA LYS A 216 1.91 -7.03 7.03
C LYS A 216 2.17 -8.40 6.39
N ASP A 217 1.24 -8.87 5.55
CA ASP A 217 1.30 -10.17 4.86
C ASP A 217 2.50 -10.24 3.89
N LYS A 218 2.71 -9.20 3.06
CA LYS A 218 3.84 -9.16 2.11
C LYS A 218 5.20 -9.00 2.78
N THR A 219 5.27 -8.33 3.93
CA THR A 219 6.55 -7.97 4.58
C THR A 219 7.01 -8.95 5.64
N LYS A 220 6.12 -9.85 6.10
CA LYS A 220 6.39 -10.88 7.13
C LYS A 220 6.95 -10.29 8.43
N ILE A 221 6.50 -9.10 8.82
CA ILE A 221 6.87 -8.46 10.08
C ILE A 221 6.13 -9.17 11.22
N THR A 222 6.72 -10.25 11.74
CA THR A 222 6.20 -11.05 12.87
C THR A 222 6.31 -10.34 14.24
N VAL A 223 6.43 -9.01 14.25
CA VAL A 223 6.60 -8.19 15.45
C VAL A 223 5.21 -7.82 15.98
N PRO A 224 4.92 -7.97 17.29
CA PRO A 224 3.64 -7.53 17.85
C PRO A 224 3.38 -6.04 17.58
N VAL A 225 2.14 -5.71 17.27
CA VAL A 225 1.76 -4.46 16.60
C VAL A 225 1.63 -3.28 17.59
N SER A 226 2.75 -2.89 18.23
CA SER A 226 2.82 -1.74 19.14
C SER A 226 4.03 -0.85 18.85
N SER A 227 3.79 0.43 18.53
CA SER A 227 4.78 1.52 18.30
C SER A 227 5.85 1.27 17.21
N MET A 228 6.69 0.25 17.37
CA MET A 228 7.84 -0.14 16.54
C MET A 228 7.52 -0.28 15.04
N VAL A 229 6.28 -0.60 14.69
CA VAL A 229 5.82 -0.69 13.29
C VAL A 229 5.76 0.70 12.63
N ARG A 230 5.28 1.73 13.34
CA ARG A 230 5.06 3.08 12.77
C ARG A 230 6.37 3.70 12.27
N ASP A 231 7.45 3.57 13.03
CA ASP A 231 8.75 4.16 12.72
C ASP A 231 9.43 3.55 11.47
N ILE A 232 9.18 2.26 11.21
CA ILE A 232 9.86 1.52 10.13
C ILE A 232 9.03 1.45 8.84
N VAL A 233 7.71 1.60 8.94
CA VAL A 233 6.74 1.58 7.84
C VAL A 233 7.12 2.43 6.62
N PRO A 234 7.58 3.70 6.75
CA PRO A 234 7.92 4.54 5.59
C PRO A 234 8.95 3.90 4.65
N PHE A 235 9.88 3.11 5.21
CA PHE A 235 10.97 2.45 4.50
C PHE A 235 10.60 1.03 4.01
N VAL A 236 9.42 0.55 4.40
CA VAL A 236 8.87 -0.77 4.04
C VAL A 236 7.86 -0.66 2.90
N ILE A 237 7.05 0.39 2.89
CA ILE A 237 5.99 0.67 1.89
C ILE A 237 6.43 0.41 0.43
N PRO A 238 7.62 0.84 -0.06
CA PRO A 238 8.00 0.64 -1.46
C PRO A 238 8.28 -0.81 -1.85
N LYS A 239 8.53 -1.70 -0.87
CA LYS A 239 8.65 -3.15 -1.11
C LYS A 239 7.29 -3.80 -1.39
N VAL A 240 6.20 -3.14 -0.99
CA VAL A 240 4.81 -3.57 -1.14
C VAL A 240 4.19 -2.97 -2.40
N TYR A 241 4.53 -1.71 -2.70
CA TYR A 241 4.08 -0.93 -3.86
C TYR A 241 5.27 -0.39 -4.67
N PRO A 242 5.88 -1.18 -5.58
CA PRO A 242 7.06 -0.77 -6.37
C PRO A 242 6.84 0.41 -7.33
N SER A 243 5.60 0.89 -7.48
CA SER A 243 5.27 2.15 -8.16
C SER A 243 5.74 3.38 -7.38
N LEU A 244 5.80 3.32 -6.05
CA LEU A 244 6.25 4.39 -5.14
C LEU A 244 7.77 4.53 -5.14
N ASN A 245 8.32 4.86 -6.31
CA ASN A 245 9.75 5.03 -6.54
C ASN A 245 10.29 6.30 -5.85
N ARG A 246 9.48 7.36 -5.84
CA ARG A 246 9.73 8.60 -5.11
C ARG A 246 8.41 9.13 -4.56
N PHE A 247 8.39 9.50 -3.29
CA PHE A 247 7.18 9.92 -2.58
C PHE A 247 7.53 10.73 -1.33
N ILE A 248 6.52 11.40 -0.80
CA ILE A 248 6.58 12.09 0.49
C ILE A 248 5.75 11.26 1.48
N TYR A 249 6.36 10.82 2.58
CA TYR A 249 5.62 10.25 3.71
C TYR A 249 5.25 11.38 4.69
N VAL A 250 4.00 11.39 5.16
CA VAL A 250 3.50 12.38 6.12
C VAL A 250 2.65 11.69 7.19
N SER A 251 2.88 12.01 8.47
CA SER A 251 2.00 11.57 9.57
C SER A 251 0.58 12.11 9.38
N PRO A 252 -0.49 11.31 9.54
CA PRO A 252 -1.84 11.71 9.15
C PRO A 252 -2.41 12.88 9.97
N ASN A 253 -1.95 13.08 11.21
CA ASN A 253 -2.34 14.17 12.10
C ASN A 253 -1.62 15.50 11.78
N THR A 254 -1.47 15.83 10.49
CA THR A 254 -0.74 17.00 10.00
C THR A 254 -1.66 18.00 9.31
N ILE A 255 -1.48 19.28 9.60
CA ILE A 255 -1.96 20.41 8.79
C ILE A 255 -0.78 20.91 7.96
N MET A 256 -0.90 20.86 6.64
CA MET A 256 0.15 21.30 5.72
C MET A 256 -0.03 22.79 5.38
N LYS A 257 1.00 23.60 5.64
CA LYS A 257 1.09 25.01 5.22
C LYS A 257 2.08 25.21 4.07
N GLY A 258 3.07 24.32 3.92
CA GLY A 258 4.10 24.42 2.88
C GLY A 258 3.68 23.87 1.52
N THR A 259 4.26 24.41 0.47
CA THR A 259 4.26 23.85 -0.89
C THR A 259 5.09 22.57 -0.92
N VAL A 260 4.45 21.39 -0.99
CA VAL A 260 5.14 20.08 -0.94
C VAL A 260 6.00 19.81 -2.18
N GLU A 261 5.75 20.53 -3.27
CA GLU A 261 6.56 20.55 -4.49
C GLU A 261 8.03 20.88 -4.19
N GLU A 262 8.28 21.77 -3.21
CA GLU A 262 9.63 22.15 -2.77
C GLU A 262 10.42 20.95 -2.23
N LEU A 263 9.75 19.95 -1.64
CA LEU A 263 10.41 18.72 -1.21
C LEU A 263 10.82 17.86 -2.41
N LEU A 264 10.02 17.81 -3.49
CA LEU A 264 10.38 17.07 -4.70
C LEU A 264 11.54 17.72 -5.47
N GLU A 265 11.71 19.04 -5.38
CA GLU A 265 12.85 19.74 -5.98
C GLU A 265 14.20 19.43 -5.29
N ILE A 266 14.18 18.91 -4.05
CA ILE A 266 15.39 18.56 -3.30
C ILE A 266 16.15 17.41 -3.96
N LYS A 267 17.41 17.67 -4.33
CA LYS A 267 18.35 16.65 -4.83
C LYS A 267 18.84 15.78 -3.67
N LEU A 268 18.19 14.64 -3.45
CA LEU A 268 18.52 13.69 -2.37
C LEU A 268 19.95 13.14 -2.41
N ALA A 269 20.52 12.93 -3.60
CA ALA A 269 21.80 12.24 -3.76
C ALA A 269 22.94 12.93 -2.97
N PRO A 270 23.76 12.17 -2.20
CA PRO A 270 23.90 10.70 -2.21
C PRO A 270 22.86 9.92 -1.41
N TYR A 271 22.03 10.59 -0.60
CA TYR A 271 21.09 9.97 0.33
C TYR A 271 19.85 9.36 -0.35
N ALA A 272 19.12 8.55 0.41
CA ALA A 272 17.84 7.93 0.03
C ALA A 272 16.63 8.56 0.72
N VAL A 273 16.86 9.32 1.79
CA VAL A 273 15.86 9.89 2.69
C VAL A 273 16.26 11.32 3.00
N ALA A 274 15.30 12.24 3.06
CA ALA A 274 15.45 13.51 3.76
C ALA A 274 14.44 13.61 4.89
N ALA A 275 14.88 14.15 6.03
CA ALA A 275 14.12 14.31 7.26
C ALA A 275 14.54 15.60 7.97
N VAL A 276 13.66 16.17 8.79
CA VAL A 276 14.02 17.28 9.69
C VAL A 276 14.69 16.72 10.94
N GLU A 277 15.52 17.50 11.63
CA GLU A 277 16.03 17.13 12.95
C GLU A 277 15.13 17.65 14.07
N ASP A 278 14.71 16.76 14.97
CA ASP A 278 14.27 17.15 16.30
C ASP A 278 15.43 17.04 17.30
N CYS A 279 15.90 18.21 17.74
CA CYS A 279 16.90 18.36 18.79
C CYS A 279 16.28 18.53 20.19
N SER A 280 14.98 18.27 20.40
CA SER A 280 14.34 18.31 21.74
C SER A 280 14.97 17.31 22.72
N LYS A 281 15.51 16.20 22.18
CA LYS A 281 16.26 15.15 22.87
C LYS A 281 17.45 14.77 22.01
N SER A 282 18.66 14.83 22.55
CA SER A 282 19.86 14.35 21.85
C SER A 282 20.04 12.85 22.02
N LEU A 283 20.86 12.21 21.16
CA LEU A 283 21.14 10.78 21.19
C LEU A 283 21.59 10.28 22.58
N GLY A 284 22.40 11.08 23.29
CA GLY A 284 22.87 10.76 24.65
C GLY A 284 21.77 10.73 25.72
N SER A 285 20.60 11.32 25.48
CA SER A 285 19.42 11.20 26.36
C SER A 285 18.67 9.87 26.17
N TYR A 286 18.81 9.23 25.01
CA TYR A 286 18.20 7.93 24.73
C TYR A 286 19.08 6.75 25.18
N VAL A 287 20.41 6.89 25.13
CA VAL A 287 21.37 5.82 25.46
C VAL A 287 22.71 6.37 25.96
N ASN A 288 23.33 5.64 26.88
CA ASN A 288 24.71 5.93 27.30
C ASN A 288 25.67 5.75 26.10
N ILE A 289 26.39 6.82 25.77
CA ILE A 289 27.23 6.90 24.58
C ILE A 289 28.50 6.03 24.69
N ASP A 290 29.00 5.75 25.89
CA ASP A 290 30.11 4.80 26.08
C ASP A 290 29.68 3.36 25.79
N VAL A 291 28.45 2.98 26.14
CA VAL A 291 27.88 1.68 25.78
C VAL A 291 27.71 1.57 24.27
N LEU A 292 27.16 2.61 23.63
CA LEU A 292 27.00 2.66 22.19
C LEU A 292 28.36 2.63 21.45
N ASN A 293 29.39 3.30 21.99
CA ASN A 293 30.75 3.26 21.46
C ASN A 293 31.49 1.96 21.77
N ALA A 294 31.13 1.22 22.82
CA ALA A 294 31.64 -0.14 23.06
C ALA A 294 31.05 -1.14 22.05
N ILE A 295 29.75 -1.01 21.74
CA ILE A 295 29.10 -1.75 20.63
C ILE A 295 29.77 -1.38 19.31
N GLN A 296 30.02 -0.10 19.05
CA GLN A 296 30.67 0.41 17.83
C GLN A 296 32.02 -0.25 17.56
N ARG A 297 32.86 -0.40 18.60
CA ARG A 297 34.20 -1.00 18.50
C ARG A 297 34.21 -2.52 18.34
N THR A 298 33.08 -3.20 18.56
CA THR A 298 33.00 -4.67 18.63
C THR A 298 32.06 -5.29 17.59
N ALA A 299 31.08 -4.54 17.09
CA ALA A 299 30.09 -5.02 16.15
C ALA A 299 30.54 -4.92 14.69
N ALA A 300 31.05 -6.03 14.12
CA ALA A 300 31.34 -6.15 12.69
C ALA A 300 30.05 -6.18 11.83
N LYS A 301 29.41 -5.03 11.64
CA LYS A 301 28.16 -4.84 10.89
C LYS A 301 28.21 -3.59 9.98
N PRO A 302 27.75 -3.66 8.71
CA PRO A 302 27.86 -2.56 7.75
C PRO A 302 26.89 -1.38 7.99
N TRP A 303 26.10 -1.44 9.06
CA TRP A 303 25.17 -0.38 9.49
C TRP A 303 25.57 0.23 10.84
N VAL A 304 26.67 -0.21 11.44
CA VAL A 304 27.30 0.43 12.60
C VAL A 304 28.24 1.51 12.07
N SER A 305 28.27 2.67 12.73
CA SER A 305 29.11 3.80 12.32
C SER A 305 30.60 3.44 12.46
N GLU A 306 31.42 3.74 11.45
CA GLU A 306 32.89 3.61 11.53
C GLU A 306 33.51 4.58 12.55
N LYS A 307 32.80 5.70 12.82
CA LYS A 307 33.20 6.73 13.78
C LYS A 307 32.40 6.58 15.08
N PRO A 308 32.95 7.01 16.24
CA PRO A 308 32.18 7.13 17.47
C PRO A 308 30.88 7.93 17.27
N TYR A 309 29.85 7.57 18.03
CA TYR A 309 28.57 8.26 18.05
C TYR A 309 28.66 9.54 18.88
N ASP A 310 28.11 10.64 18.36
CA ASP A 310 27.99 11.91 19.07
C ASP A 310 26.75 11.92 19.97
N GLY A 311 26.95 12.17 21.26
CA GLY A 311 25.86 12.30 22.23
C GLY A 311 24.96 13.52 22.02
N ASN A 312 25.41 14.50 21.23
CA ASN A 312 24.68 15.72 20.90
C ASN A 312 23.88 15.60 19.59
N ALA A 313 24.02 14.51 18.84
CA ALA A 313 23.28 14.29 17.60
C ALA A 313 21.76 14.30 17.84
N CYS A 314 21.02 14.97 16.96
CA CYS A 314 19.57 15.07 17.04
C CYS A 314 18.89 13.83 16.41
N ALA A 315 17.62 13.59 16.77
CA ALA A 315 16.82 12.55 16.15
C ALA A 315 16.23 13.03 14.81
N PRO A 316 16.11 12.17 13.77
CA PRO A 316 15.24 12.47 12.65
C PRO A 316 13.78 12.51 13.10
N ASP A 317 13.08 13.60 12.75
CA ASP A 317 11.63 13.73 12.80
C ASP A 317 11.04 12.91 11.64
N LEU A 318 10.19 11.93 11.95
CA LEU A 318 9.59 11.04 10.97
C LEU A 318 8.21 11.52 10.47
N ASN A 319 7.72 12.67 10.97
CA ASN A 319 6.39 13.17 10.60
C ASN A 319 6.31 13.71 9.16
N VAL A 320 7.43 14.15 8.58
CA VAL A 320 7.55 14.46 7.14
C VAL A 320 8.89 13.93 6.62
N LEU A 321 8.82 13.00 5.66
CA LEU A 321 9.99 12.39 5.02
C LEU A 321 9.87 12.46 3.51
N LEU A 322 10.97 12.76 2.82
CA LEU A 322 11.10 12.59 1.37
C LEU A 322 11.93 11.34 1.10
N ILE A 323 11.42 10.39 0.29
CA ILE A 323 12.04 9.08 0.09
C ILE A 323 12.26 8.79 -1.39
N ASP A 324 13.50 8.42 -1.77
CA ASP A 324 13.86 7.73 -3.02
C ASP A 324 14.02 6.24 -2.73
N ALA A 325 13.01 5.46 -3.08
CA ALA A 325 12.94 4.04 -2.80
C ALA A 325 14.03 3.23 -3.51
N LYS A 326 14.55 3.72 -4.64
CA LYS A 326 15.61 3.04 -5.40
C LYS A 326 16.98 3.15 -4.73
N ARG A 327 17.13 4.09 -3.79
CA ARG A 327 18.38 4.32 -3.03
C ARG A 327 18.36 3.76 -1.61
N LEU A 328 17.20 3.34 -1.10
CA LEU A 328 17.09 2.83 0.27
C LEU A 328 18.09 1.71 0.53
N ASP A 329 18.81 1.80 1.64
CA ASP A 329 19.82 0.81 2.03
C ASP A 329 19.16 -0.57 2.11
N LYS A 330 19.66 -1.53 1.33
CA LYS A 330 19.12 -2.89 1.28
C LYS A 330 19.14 -3.58 2.66
N TYR A 331 20.05 -3.15 3.54
CA TYR A 331 20.17 -3.64 4.92
C TYR A 331 19.39 -2.80 5.96
N LEU A 332 18.61 -1.79 5.56
CA LEU A 332 17.88 -0.89 6.50
C LEU A 332 17.01 -1.67 7.50
N MET A 333 16.32 -2.72 7.03
CA MET A 333 15.51 -3.59 7.91
C MET A 333 16.37 -4.44 8.84
N ASP A 334 17.47 -4.99 8.35
CA ASP A 334 18.40 -5.81 9.15
C ASP A 334 19.07 -4.96 10.22
N ALA A 335 19.42 -3.72 9.89
CA ALA A 335 19.96 -2.72 10.80
C ALA A 335 18.96 -2.36 11.91
N PHE A 336 17.71 -2.04 11.54
CA PHE A 336 16.66 -1.70 12.50
C PHE A 336 16.37 -2.86 13.47
N LEU A 337 16.17 -4.07 12.93
CA LEU A 337 15.91 -5.26 13.74
C LEU A 337 17.11 -5.64 14.61
N TRP A 338 18.34 -5.45 14.13
CA TRP A 338 19.55 -5.68 14.90
C TRP A 338 19.73 -4.65 16.03
N TRP A 339 19.56 -3.35 15.76
CA TRP A 339 19.61 -2.32 16.79
C TRP A 339 18.56 -2.54 17.87
N ASN A 340 17.32 -2.82 17.46
CA ASN A 340 16.23 -3.17 18.37
C ASN A 340 16.59 -4.34 19.30
N LYS A 341 17.17 -5.41 18.75
CA LYS A 341 17.63 -6.58 19.52
C LYS A 341 18.83 -6.28 20.43
N VAL A 342 19.74 -5.39 20.02
CA VAL A 342 20.97 -5.08 20.77
C VAL A 342 20.73 -4.11 21.93
N LEU A 343 19.74 -3.22 21.80
CA LEU A 343 19.43 -2.20 22.81
C LEU A 343 18.58 -2.74 23.98
N ASP A 344 17.87 -3.85 23.79
CA ASP A 344 16.97 -4.54 24.74
C ASP A 344 15.98 -3.62 25.50
N LYS A 345 15.68 -2.45 24.92
CA LYS A 345 14.67 -1.53 25.44
C LYS A 345 13.28 -1.98 25.00
N GLY A 346 12.67 -2.85 25.83
CA GLY A 346 11.25 -3.18 25.74
C GLY A 346 10.40 -1.91 25.56
N THR A 347 9.44 -1.97 24.65
CA THR A 347 8.68 -0.84 24.04
C THR A 347 8.32 0.28 25.03
N SER A 348 9.18 1.30 25.09
CA SER A 348 9.08 2.43 26.02
C SER A 348 9.61 3.73 25.39
N SER A 349 9.07 4.07 24.21
CA SER A 349 9.17 5.44 23.69
C SER A 349 7.86 6.17 23.94
N ASP A 350 7.95 7.24 24.72
CA ASP A 350 6.83 8.10 25.12
C ASP A 350 6.47 9.05 23.96
N GLY A 351 5.75 8.50 22.97
CA GLY A 351 5.28 9.20 21.77
C GLY A 351 6.32 9.59 20.71
N GLY A 352 7.62 9.38 20.94
CA GLY A 352 8.70 9.83 20.05
C GLY A 352 9.40 8.74 19.23
N THR A 353 10.21 9.16 18.25
CA THR A 353 11.05 8.31 17.39
C THR A 353 11.89 7.30 18.20
N SER A 354 11.84 6.02 17.84
CA SER A 354 12.60 4.96 18.49
C SER A 354 14.11 5.06 18.25
N LEU A 355 14.90 4.80 19.30
CA LEU A 355 16.36 4.74 19.21
C LEU A 355 16.86 3.79 18.11
N SER A 356 16.13 2.70 17.83
CA SER A 356 16.48 1.74 16.78
C SER A 356 16.46 2.35 15.37
N ILE A 357 15.52 3.26 15.08
CA ILE A 357 15.47 3.96 13.78
C ILE A 357 16.44 5.16 13.76
N ILE A 358 16.63 5.87 14.89
CA ILE A 358 17.66 6.93 15.02
C ILE A 358 19.05 6.36 14.66
N LEU A 359 19.42 5.21 15.22
CA LEU A 359 20.73 4.57 14.94
C LEU A 359 20.81 3.93 13.55
N THR A 360 19.68 3.50 12.98
CA THR A 360 19.62 2.98 11.60
C THR A 360 19.83 4.08 10.56
N LEU A 361 19.32 5.29 10.82
CA LEU A 361 19.44 6.45 9.95
C LEU A 361 20.66 7.34 10.27
N TYR A 362 21.42 7.05 11.34
CA TYR A 362 22.54 7.90 11.79
C TYR A 362 23.55 8.18 10.67
N GLY A 363 23.64 9.45 10.24
CA GLY A 363 24.50 9.89 9.12
C GLY A 363 24.03 9.47 7.71
N LYS A 364 22.86 8.84 7.57
CA LYS A 364 22.33 8.25 6.32
C LYS A 364 21.14 9.00 5.69
N TYR A 365 20.78 10.19 6.18
CA TYR A 365 19.72 11.04 5.62
C TYR A 365 20.21 12.47 5.35
N LEU A 366 19.52 13.15 4.41
CA LEU A 366 19.69 14.58 4.14
C LEU A 366 18.86 15.40 5.14
N LYS A 367 19.48 16.40 5.78
CA LYS A 367 18.82 17.29 6.73
C LYS A 367 17.94 18.31 6.00
N LEU A 368 16.64 18.30 6.28
CA LEU A 368 15.69 19.31 5.79
C LEU A 368 15.79 20.61 6.60
N SER A 369 15.28 21.71 6.03
CA SER A 369 15.12 22.98 6.75
C SER A 369 14.19 22.83 7.96
N SER A 370 14.50 23.52 9.06
CA SER A 370 13.68 23.56 10.27
C SER A 370 12.26 24.10 10.05
N THR A 371 12.02 24.83 8.96
CA THR A 371 10.67 25.27 8.52
C THR A 371 9.69 24.10 8.31
N TRP A 372 10.20 22.90 8.00
CA TRP A 372 9.42 21.67 7.84
C TRP A 372 9.20 20.88 9.15
N LYS A 373 9.71 21.36 10.29
CA LYS A 373 9.59 20.63 11.57
C LYS A 373 8.13 20.51 11.99
N PHE A 374 7.73 19.35 12.49
CA PHE A 374 6.38 19.16 13.04
C PHE A 374 6.20 19.93 14.36
N VAL A 375 5.31 20.92 14.39
CA VAL A 375 5.02 21.73 15.59
C VAL A 375 3.70 21.31 16.23
N SER A 376 3.76 20.80 17.46
CA SER A 376 2.60 20.24 18.17
C SER A 376 1.79 21.26 18.98
N LYS A 377 2.34 22.44 19.31
CA LYS A 377 1.63 23.48 20.09
C LYS A 377 2.00 24.89 19.60
N SER A 378 1.15 25.48 18.77
CA SER A 378 1.28 26.87 18.32
C SER A 378 0.73 27.84 19.37
N LEU A 379 1.58 28.32 20.28
CA LEU A 379 1.26 29.51 21.10
C LEU A 379 1.57 30.83 20.37
N GLN A 380 2.36 30.79 19.30
CA GLN A 380 2.52 31.84 18.30
C GLN A 380 2.70 31.18 16.94
N ALA A 381 1.93 31.63 15.94
CA ALA A 381 2.05 31.16 14.57
C ALA A 381 3.15 31.96 13.86
N ASP A 382 4.37 31.44 13.91
CA ASP A 382 5.43 31.88 12.99
C ASP A 382 4.99 31.55 11.55
N GLU A 383 5.07 32.53 10.66
CA GLU A 383 4.63 32.40 9.27
C GLU A 383 5.47 31.37 8.52
N GLU A 384 6.76 31.22 8.88
CA GLU A 384 7.71 30.30 8.24
C GLU A 384 7.43 28.80 8.52
N ILE A 385 6.58 28.47 9.50
CA ILE A 385 6.26 27.06 9.83
C ILE A 385 5.38 26.46 8.72
N LYS A 386 5.90 25.41 8.05
CA LYS A 386 5.25 24.69 6.95
C LYS A 386 4.43 23.49 7.40
N VAL A 387 4.62 23.01 8.62
CA VAL A 387 4.04 21.75 9.13
C VAL A 387 3.53 21.95 10.57
N LEU A 388 2.23 21.78 10.77
CA LEU A 388 1.59 21.86 12.09
C LEU A 388 0.94 20.52 12.44
N SER A 389 0.82 20.22 13.73
CA SER A 389 -0.13 19.20 14.19
C SER A 389 -1.56 19.64 13.88
N TYR A 390 -2.41 18.67 13.55
CA TYR A 390 -3.84 18.80 13.72
C TYR A 390 -4.15 19.19 15.18
N ASP A 391 -5.01 20.19 15.36
CA ASP A 391 -5.30 20.86 16.64
C ASP A 391 -6.76 20.69 17.12
N GLY A 392 -7.55 19.93 16.35
CA GLY A 392 -8.94 19.57 16.67
C GLY A 392 -9.06 18.36 17.60
N GLU A 393 -10.29 17.93 17.89
CA GLU A 393 -10.53 16.65 18.56
C GLU A 393 -10.13 15.47 17.66
N MET A 394 -9.39 14.49 18.19
CA MET A 394 -9.09 13.23 17.49
C MET A 394 -9.63 12.00 18.25
N ARG A 395 -10.05 10.97 17.52
CA ARG A 395 -10.40 9.64 18.05
C ARG A 395 -9.17 8.96 18.67
N ALA A 396 -9.24 8.66 19.97
CA ALA A 396 -8.16 8.00 20.70
C ALA A 396 -7.98 6.52 20.31
N CYS A 397 -6.74 6.03 20.44
CA CYS A 397 -6.27 4.76 19.87
C CYS A 397 -6.29 3.52 20.81
N LEU A 398 -6.81 3.63 22.03
CA LEU A 398 -6.70 2.58 23.05
C LEU A 398 -8.04 1.85 23.25
N GLU A 399 -7.99 0.51 23.31
CA GLU A 399 -9.17 -0.36 23.45
C GLU A 399 -9.83 -0.35 24.83
N ASN A 400 -9.29 0.40 25.81
CA ASN A 400 -9.92 0.54 27.12
C ASN A 400 -11.18 1.42 27.02
N GLU A 401 -12.31 0.94 27.56
CA GLU A 401 -13.67 1.45 27.27
C GLU A 401 -13.97 2.92 27.68
N ASN A 402 -13.03 3.62 28.32
CA ASN A 402 -13.12 5.06 28.54
C ASN A 402 -12.79 5.82 27.26
N LYS A 403 -13.82 6.20 26.49
CA LYS A 403 -13.76 6.99 25.24
C LYS A 403 -13.30 8.45 25.45
N GLN A 404 -12.12 8.63 26.03
CA GLN A 404 -11.51 9.95 26.20
C GLN A 404 -10.91 10.39 24.87
N LYS A 405 -11.69 11.15 24.07
CA LYS A 405 -11.19 11.86 22.89
C LYS A 405 -9.94 12.67 23.27
N GLU A 406 -8.99 12.76 22.35
CA GLU A 406 -7.88 13.70 22.54
C GLU A 406 -8.42 15.13 22.39
N SER A 407 -8.12 15.98 23.37
CA SER A 407 -8.78 17.28 23.53
C SER A 407 -8.28 18.30 22.51
N SER A 408 -9.22 18.91 21.76
CA SER A 408 -8.96 20.05 20.88
C SER A 408 -8.14 21.13 21.62
N PHE A 409 -7.05 21.59 21.01
CA PHE A 409 -6.17 22.63 21.57
C PHE A 409 -6.02 23.84 20.64
N GLY A 410 -6.68 23.84 19.49
CA GLY A 410 -6.84 24.98 18.60
C GLY A 410 -8.00 24.82 17.62
N ASP A 411 -8.14 25.81 16.74
CA ASP A 411 -9.21 25.95 15.75
C ASP A 411 -8.68 26.09 14.30
N VAL A 412 -7.37 25.89 14.07
CA VAL A 412 -6.75 26.00 12.73
C VAL A 412 -7.39 25.00 11.77
N TRP A 413 -7.61 23.76 12.21
CA TRP A 413 -8.29 22.71 11.45
C TRP A 413 -9.64 23.13 10.84
N ARG A 414 -10.41 24.04 11.47
CA ARG A 414 -11.72 24.48 10.98
C ARG A 414 -11.66 25.26 9.67
N HIS A 415 -10.51 25.87 9.35
CA HIS A 415 -10.28 26.54 8.07
C HIS A 415 -10.26 25.54 6.90
N TYR A 416 -9.95 24.27 7.19
CA TYR A 416 -9.80 23.19 6.21
C TYR A 416 -10.95 22.18 6.23
N LEU A 417 -11.89 22.26 7.18
CA LEU A 417 -13.06 21.39 7.24
C LEU A 417 -14.34 22.17 7.59
N PRO A 418 -15.21 22.47 6.61
CA PRO A 418 -16.51 23.08 6.88
C PRO A 418 -17.41 22.17 7.71
N GLN A 419 -18.19 22.75 8.64
CA GLN A 419 -19.10 22.00 9.55
C GLN A 419 -20.04 21.01 8.83
N LYS A 420 -20.49 21.33 7.61
CA LYS A 420 -21.35 20.43 6.80
C LYS A 420 -20.66 19.10 6.45
N SER A 421 -19.33 19.12 6.34
CA SER A 421 -18.51 17.94 6.05
C SER A 421 -18.40 17.01 7.26
N GLU A 422 -18.50 17.53 8.49
CA GLU A 422 -18.47 16.69 9.71
C GLU A 422 -19.60 15.66 9.73
N VAL A 423 -20.78 16.00 9.19
CA VAL A 423 -21.95 15.10 9.07
C VAL A 423 -21.68 13.95 8.10
N ILE A 424 -20.81 14.14 7.11
CA ILE A 424 -20.45 13.13 6.09
C ILE A 424 -19.31 12.25 6.61
N LEU A 425 -18.32 12.86 7.28
CA LEU A 425 -17.14 12.15 7.77
C LEU A 425 -17.41 11.38 9.06
N GLY A 426 -18.25 11.91 9.95
CA GLY A 426 -18.58 11.28 11.23
C GLY A 426 -19.18 9.88 11.07
N HIS A 427 -18.67 8.94 11.86
CA HIS A 427 -19.37 7.79 12.45
C HIS A 427 -18.51 7.21 13.57
#